data_AF-A0A350C956-F1
#
_entry.id   AF-A0A350C956-F1
#
_cell.length_a   1.000
_cell.length_b   1.000
_cell.length_c   1.000
_cell.angle_alpha   90.00
_cell.angle_beta   90.00
_cell.angle_gamma   90.00
#
_symmetry.space_group_name_H-M   'P 1'
#
loop_
_entity.id
_entity.type
_entity.pdbx_description
1 polymer ?
#
loop_
_entity_poly.entity_id
_entity_poly.type
_entity_poly.pdbx_seq_one_letter_code
_entity_poly.pdbx_strand_id
1 'polypeptide(L)'
;MKRTAGCFRVRSSLLLALCWLAGAVWSLAADPPVLERLVPAGGQRGTTVTAKLVGKPGEGNVRLQCGSSGLVFRLSEKRDTVDIDISEQAEPGVHLLRLCNDAGASELRPFIVGILPEQQETEPNGRLAEALAVASSAATVNGVLEKAGDVDSWAVSLEAGQTLVASLTASRILGAPMDGVLQVVDGRGTVVAQNDDDCSMDPLVTYTAPAA
;
A
#
# COMPACT_ATOMS: atom_id res chain seq x y z
N MET A 1 56.10 86.87 25.48
CA MET A 1 55.05 86.98 26.52
C MET A 1 54.12 85.78 26.40
N LYS A 2 53.95 85.02 27.50
CA LYS A 2 52.91 84.00 27.81
C LYS A 2 52.97 82.70 26.96
N ARG A 3 53.30 81.54 27.58
CA ARG A 3 52.39 80.50 28.16
C ARG A 3 51.43 79.95 27.07
N THR A 4 51.32 78.65 26.75
CA THR A 4 51.17 77.44 27.60
C THR A 4 51.18 76.17 26.72
N ALA A 5 51.47 75.02 27.32
CA ALA A 5 51.50 73.67 26.75
C ALA A 5 50.13 72.92 26.84
N GLY A 6 50.02 71.78 26.13
CA GLY A 6 48.99 70.72 26.26
C GLY A 6 48.62 70.13 24.88
N CYS A 7 49.02 68.93 24.44
CA CYS A 7 48.86 67.55 24.96
C CYS A 7 47.42 66.98 24.88
N PHE A 8 47.24 66.03 23.95
CA PHE A 8 46.34 64.86 23.89
C PHE A 8 44.83 64.98 24.21
N ARG A 9 43.97 64.53 23.27
CA ARG A 9 42.85 63.58 23.54
C ARG A 9 42.22 62.98 22.27
N VAL A 10 41.97 61.68 22.37
CA VAL A 10 41.33 60.74 21.43
C VAL A 10 39.81 60.92 21.40
N ARG A 11 39.17 60.71 20.23
CA ARG A 11 37.81 60.14 20.05
C ARG A 11 37.84 59.33 18.75
N SER A 12 37.93 58.00 18.73
CA SER A 12 36.88 57.00 19.01
C SER A 12 35.55 57.29 18.33
N SER A 13 35.01 56.23 17.71
CA SER A 13 33.63 56.05 17.23
C SER A 13 33.40 56.55 15.79
N LEU A 14 32.86 55.79 14.84
CA LEU A 14 31.89 54.71 14.96
C LEU A 14 31.97 53.82 13.70
N LEU A 15 32.14 52.51 13.89
CA LEU A 15 31.80 51.52 12.86
C LEU A 15 30.29 51.60 12.58
N LEU A 16 29.90 51.71 11.32
CA LEU A 16 28.64 51.15 10.84
C LEU A 16 28.99 50.12 9.78
N ALA A 17 29.26 48.90 10.25
CA ALA A 17 29.21 47.71 9.43
C ALA A 17 27.74 47.48 9.05
N LEU A 18 27.40 47.80 7.81
CA LEU A 18 26.10 47.48 7.23
C LEU A 18 26.10 45.97 6.93
N CYS A 19 25.74 45.17 7.94
CA CYS A 19 25.46 43.75 7.75
C CYS A 19 24.29 43.60 6.77
N TRP A 20 24.60 43.28 5.53
CA TRP A 20 23.65 42.73 4.57
C TRP A 20 23.13 41.40 5.13
N LEU A 21 21.95 41.42 5.76
CA LEU A 21 21.14 40.22 5.93
C LEU A 21 20.61 39.82 4.54
N ALA A 22 21.43 39.11 3.78
CA ALA A 22 20.94 38.23 2.74
C ALA A 22 20.24 37.06 3.44
N GLY A 23 18.97 37.25 3.78
CA GLY A 23 18.11 36.15 4.20
C GLY A 23 18.02 35.19 3.02
N ALA A 24 18.75 34.08 3.09
CA ALA A 24 18.52 32.95 2.20
C ALA A 24 17.09 32.48 2.46
N VAL A 25 16.18 32.83 1.55
CA VAL A 25 14.85 32.24 1.52
C VAL A 25 15.09 30.81 1.05
N TRP A 26 15.34 29.90 1.98
CA TRP A 26 15.26 28.47 1.68
C TRP A 26 13.79 28.21 1.39
N SER A 27 13.43 28.17 0.11
CA SER A 27 12.22 27.46 -0.29
C SER A 27 12.40 26.02 0.18
N LEU A 28 11.72 25.66 1.26
CA LEU A 28 11.45 24.26 1.56
C LEU A 28 10.65 23.75 0.36
N ALA A 29 11.33 23.10 -0.58
CA ALA A 29 10.64 22.35 -1.61
C ALA A 29 9.81 21.29 -0.89
N ALA A 30 8.53 21.15 -1.27
CA ALA A 30 7.68 20.09 -0.77
C ALA A 30 8.36 18.73 -0.99
N ASP A 31 8.25 17.81 -0.03
CA ASP A 31 8.79 16.47 -0.23
C ASP A 31 7.96 15.71 -1.30
N PRO A 32 8.60 14.94 -2.19
CA PRO A 32 7.88 14.07 -3.11
C PRO A 32 7.14 12.97 -2.33
N PRO A 33 6.00 12.48 -2.84
CA PRO A 33 5.24 11.44 -2.18
C PRO A 33 5.96 10.09 -2.25
N VAL A 34 5.71 9.24 -1.26
CA VAL A 34 6.16 7.85 -1.20
C VAL A 34 4.92 6.97 -1.02
N LEU A 35 4.65 6.12 -2.00
CA LEU A 35 3.62 5.08 -1.93
C LEU A 35 4.33 3.73 -1.80
N GLU A 36 4.10 3.04 -0.69
CA GLU A 36 4.69 1.73 -0.42
C GLU A 36 3.75 0.61 -0.87
N ARG A 37 2.45 0.71 -0.55
CA ARG A 37 1.41 -0.22 -1.03
C ARG A 37 0.01 0.36 -0.84
N LEU A 38 -0.97 -0.29 -1.46
CA LEU A 38 -2.40 -0.10 -1.19
C LEU A 38 -2.94 -1.30 -0.41
N VAL A 39 -3.88 -1.07 0.51
CA VAL A 39 -4.58 -2.14 1.23
C VAL A 39 -6.09 -1.87 1.21
N PRO A 40 -6.90 -2.68 0.49
CA PRO A 40 -6.49 -3.79 -0.37
C PRO A 40 -5.68 -3.32 -1.59
N ALA A 41 -4.96 -4.25 -2.22
CA ALA A 41 -4.17 -3.98 -3.42
C ALA A 41 -4.95 -4.27 -4.72
N GLY A 42 -6.28 -4.28 -4.65
CA GLY A 42 -7.15 -4.60 -5.77
C GLY A 42 -8.61 -4.27 -5.50
N GLY A 43 -9.44 -4.55 -6.49
CA GLY A 43 -10.89 -4.44 -6.39
C GLY A 43 -11.60 -5.09 -7.56
N GLN A 44 -12.86 -5.46 -7.34
CA GLN A 44 -13.73 -6.00 -8.38
C GLN A 44 -14.14 -4.92 -9.38
N ARG A 45 -14.00 -5.25 -10.67
CA ARG A 45 -14.52 -4.43 -11.76
C ARG A 45 -16.00 -4.09 -11.59
N GLY A 46 -16.34 -2.82 -11.83
CA GLY A 46 -17.72 -2.32 -11.67
C GLY A 46 -18.07 -1.94 -10.24
N THR A 47 -17.11 -1.94 -9.31
CA THR A 47 -17.34 -1.57 -7.92
C THR A 47 -16.47 -0.38 -7.50
N THR A 48 -16.77 0.19 -6.34
CA THR A 48 -15.90 1.15 -5.66
C THR A 48 -15.21 0.44 -4.50
N VAL A 49 -13.89 0.58 -4.40
CA VAL A 49 -13.12 0.09 -3.26
C VAL A 49 -12.41 1.23 -2.55
N THR A 50 -12.49 1.25 -1.23
CA THR A 50 -11.70 2.16 -0.40
C THR A 50 -10.40 1.45 -0.02
N ALA A 51 -9.28 1.98 -0.48
CA ALA A 51 -7.96 1.45 -0.17
C ALA A 51 -7.17 2.40 0.74
N LYS A 52 -6.54 1.84 1.78
CA LYS A 52 -5.55 2.55 2.59
C LYS A 52 -4.27 2.74 1.80
N LEU A 53 -3.71 3.94 1.87
CA LEU A 53 -2.42 4.29 1.29
C LEU A 53 -1.35 4.13 2.38
N VAL A 54 -0.44 3.19 2.18
CA VAL A 54 0.71 2.99 3.07
C VAL A 54 1.89 3.73 2.49
N GLY A 55 2.52 4.59 3.29
CA GLY A 55 3.66 5.42 2.90
C GLY A 55 3.53 6.85 3.41
N LYS A 56 4.14 7.79 2.69
CA LYS A 56 4.09 9.23 2.98
C LYS A 56 3.37 9.94 1.84
N PRO A 57 2.19 10.54 2.04
CA PRO A 57 1.41 11.13 0.95
C PRO A 57 2.08 12.34 0.30
N GLY A 58 3.09 12.95 0.93
CA GLY A 58 3.73 14.17 0.47
C GLY A 58 2.88 15.42 0.71
N GLU A 59 3.46 16.57 0.39
CA GLU A 59 2.83 17.88 0.59
C GLU A 59 2.27 18.46 -0.71
N GLY A 60 1.51 19.55 -0.60
CA GLY A 60 0.96 20.27 -1.76
C GLY A 60 -0.18 19.53 -2.45
N ASN A 61 -0.26 19.67 -3.77
CA ASN A 61 -1.30 19.09 -4.62
C ASN A 61 -1.04 17.61 -4.94
N VAL A 62 -1.39 16.74 -4.00
CA VAL A 62 -1.22 15.29 -4.12
C VAL A 62 -2.38 14.67 -4.89
N ARG A 63 -2.08 13.84 -5.88
CA ARG A 63 -3.05 13.08 -6.67
C ARG A 63 -2.55 11.66 -6.91
N LEU A 64 -3.48 10.72 -6.99
CA LEU A 64 -3.19 9.36 -7.45
C LEU A 64 -3.33 9.34 -8.98
N GLN A 65 -2.36 8.74 -9.66
CA GLN A 65 -2.32 8.64 -11.12
C GLN A 65 -2.16 7.19 -11.55
N CYS A 66 -2.91 6.81 -12.58
CA CYS A 66 -2.74 5.56 -13.30
C CYS A 66 -2.65 5.86 -14.80
N GLY A 67 -1.87 5.06 -15.53
CA GLY A 67 -1.80 5.16 -17.01
C GLY A 67 -3.00 4.53 -17.72
N SER A 68 -3.77 3.70 -17.03
CA SER A 68 -4.93 3.01 -17.59
C SER A 68 -6.22 3.83 -17.43
N SER A 69 -7.10 3.74 -18.43
CA SER A 69 -8.47 4.25 -18.32
C SER A 69 -9.33 3.34 -17.43
N GLY A 70 -10.42 3.89 -16.89
CA GLY A 70 -11.42 3.11 -16.15
C GLY A 70 -11.25 3.11 -14.62
N LEU A 71 -10.23 3.79 -14.09
CA LEU A 71 -10.05 4.02 -12.66
C LEU A 71 -10.20 5.52 -12.34
N VAL A 72 -11.06 5.84 -11.39
CA VAL A 72 -11.24 7.21 -10.88
C VAL A 72 -10.92 7.24 -9.40
N PHE A 73 -10.09 8.20 -8.98
CA PHE A 73 -9.53 8.27 -7.63
C PHE A 73 -10.09 9.46 -6.87
N ARG A 74 -10.54 9.23 -5.64
CA ARG A 74 -10.90 10.28 -4.68
C ARG A 74 -10.11 10.08 -3.40
N LEU A 75 -9.09 10.90 -3.20
CA LEU A 75 -8.27 10.88 -1.99
C LEU A 75 -9.07 11.42 -0.80
N SER A 76 -8.89 10.82 0.37
CA SER A 76 -9.38 11.37 1.63
C SER A 76 -8.69 12.70 1.94
N GLU A 77 -9.31 13.53 2.79
CA GLU A 77 -8.71 14.79 3.25
C GLU A 77 -7.34 14.57 3.92
N LYS A 78 -7.22 13.46 4.67
CA LYS A 78 -5.98 13.04 5.34
C LYS A 78 -4.97 12.39 4.40
N ARG A 79 -5.39 12.03 3.18
CA ARG A 79 -4.58 11.33 2.16
C ARG A 79 -4.03 9.99 2.64
N ASP A 80 -4.71 9.39 3.60
CA ASP A 80 -4.43 8.07 4.18
C ASP A 80 -5.28 6.97 3.53
N THR A 81 -6.34 7.35 2.81
CA THR A 81 -7.17 6.44 2.03
C THR A 81 -7.53 7.06 0.67
N VAL A 82 -7.95 6.21 -0.25
CA VAL A 82 -8.48 6.57 -1.56
C VAL A 82 -9.69 5.71 -1.88
N ASP A 83 -10.78 6.34 -2.31
CA ASP A 83 -11.85 5.63 -2.99
C ASP A 83 -11.48 5.49 -4.47
N ILE A 84 -11.55 4.26 -4.96
CA ILE A 84 -11.22 3.90 -6.34
C ILE A 84 -12.51 3.40 -6.97
N ASP A 85 -13.12 4.20 -7.83
CA ASP A 85 -14.22 3.74 -8.68
C ASP A 85 -13.64 2.97 -9.86
N ILE A 86 -13.97 1.69 -9.96
CA ILE A 86 -13.53 0.80 -11.01
C ILE A 86 -14.66 0.64 -12.01
N SER A 87 -14.48 1.19 -13.21
CA SER A 87 -15.47 1.10 -14.29
C SER A 87 -15.83 -0.35 -14.62
N GLU A 88 -17.08 -0.62 -14.99
CA GLU A 88 -17.49 -1.90 -15.56
C GLU A 88 -16.71 -2.29 -16.84
N GLN A 89 -16.13 -1.30 -17.52
CA GLN A 89 -15.32 -1.46 -18.73
C GLN A 89 -13.82 -1.45 -18.44
N ALA A 90 -13.40 -1.43 -17.18
CA ALA A 90 -11.98 -1.54 -16.85
C ALA A 90 -11.43 -2.89 -17.32
N GLU A 91 -10.22 -2.89 -17.85
CA GLU A 91 -9.54 -4.13 -18.23
C GLU A 91 -9.16 -4.91 -16.98
N PRO A 92 -9.49 -6.21 -16.84
CA PRO A 92 -8.99 -7.01 -15.74
C PRO A 92 -7.48 -7.18 -15.81
N GLY A 93 -6.81 -7.16 -14.65
CA GLY A 93 -5.37 -7.35 -14.55
C GLY A 93 -4.66 -6.29 -13.73
N VAL A 94 -3.35 -6.16 -13.95
CA VAL A 94 -2.48 -5.27 -13.16
C VAL A 94 -2.50 -3.85 -13.74
N HIS A 95 -2.87 -2.90 -12.90
CA HIS A 95 -2.76 -1.47 -13.17
C HIS A 95 -1.66 -0.88 -12.29
N LEU A 96 -0.81 -0.03 -12.87
CA LEU A 96 0.26 0.63 -12.11
C LEU A 96 -0.18 2.03 -11.69
N LEU A 97 -0.19 2.26 -10.38
CA LEU A 97 -0.58 3.50 -9.73
C LEU A 97 0.63 4.15 -9.07
N ARG A 98 0.58 5.47 -8.90
CA ARG A 98 1.56 6.23 -8.13
C ARG A 98 0.93 7.50 -7.58
N LEU A 99 1.46 7.99 -6.48
CA LEU A 99 1.16 9.33 -5.99
C LEU A 99 2.04 10.34 -6.72
N CYS A 100 1.49 11.50 -7.06
CA CYS A 100 2.18 12.60 -7.72
C CYS A 100 1.87 13.91 -6.99
N ASN A 101 2.85 14.79 -6.85
CA ASN A 101 2.68 16.21 -6.50
C ASN A 101 3.57 17.09 -7.39
N ASP A 102 3.73 18.36 -7.03
CA ASP A 102 4.56 19.30 -7.80
C ASP A 102 6.07 19.06 -7.62
N ALA A 103 6.47 18.33 -6.57
CA ALA A 103 7.86 18.00 -6.28
C ALA A 103 8.33 16.69 -6.94
N GLY A 104 7.40 15.79 -7.28
CA GLY A 104 7.73 14.54 -7.94
C GLY A 104 6.62 13.51 -7.88
N ALA A 105 7.00 12.25 -8.05
CA ALA A 105 6.08 11.12 -7.99
C ALA A 105 6.72 9.96 -7.22
N SER A 106 5.87 9.15 -6.59
CA SER A 106 6.29 7.91 -5.97
C SER A 106 6.68 6.87 -7.01
N GLU A 107 7.30 5.79 -6.55
CA GLU A 107 7.41 4.55 -7.31
C GLU A 107 6.02 4.04 -7.73
N LEU A 108 6.01 3.25 -8.81
CA LEU A 108 4.81 2.57 -9.29
C LEU A 108 4.45 1.43 -8.32
N ARG A 109 3.16 1.31 -8.04
CA ARG A 109 2.58 0.24 -7.23
C ARG A 109 1.45 -0.46 -7.99
N PRO A 110 1.41 -1.79 -7.95
CA PRO A 110 0.37 -2.57 -8.60
C PRO A 110 -0.96 -2.39 -7.86
N PHE A 111 -2.02 -2.38 -8.63
CA PHE A 111 -3.41 -2.52 -8.19
C PHE A 111 -4.10 -3.49 -9.15
N ILE A 112 -4.71 -4.54 -8.61
CA ILE A 112 -5.28 -5.62 -9.42
C ILE A 112 -6.78 -5.37 -9.61
N VAL A 113 -7.21 -5.21 -10.86
CA VAL A 113 -8.64 -5.20 -11.19
C VAL A 113 -9.08 -6.64 -11.46
N GLY A 114 -9.89 -7.19 -10.57
CA GLY A 114 -10.44 -8.53 -10.65
C GLY A 114 -11.85 -8.56 -11.26
N ILE A 115 -12.31 -9.76 -11.63
CA ILE A 115 -13.72 -10.01 -12.03
C ILE A 115 -14.52 -10.78 -10.97
N LEU A 116 -13.83 -11.33 -9.97
CA LEU A 116 -14.45 -12.08 -8.90
C LEU A 116 -14.96 -11.13 -7.81
N PRO A 117 -16.02 -11.50 -7.08
CA PRO A 117 -16.38 -10.82 -5.84
C PRO A 117 -15.19 -10.76 -4.88
N GLU A 118 -14.97 -9.61 -4.27
CA GLU A 118 -13.92 -9.43 -3.29
C GLU A 118 -14.45 -9.48 -1.86
N GLN A 119 -13.69 -10.13 -0.98
CA GLN A 119 -13.97 -10.20 0.44
C GLN A 119 -12.73 -9.76 1.22
N GLN A 120 -12.94 -8.89 2.20
CA GLN A 120 -11.88 -8.43 3.10
C GLN A 120 -11.83 -9.35 4.32
N GLU A 121 -10.64 -9.59 4.83
CA GLU A 121 -10.47 -10.26 6.11
C GLU A 121 -11.07 -9.47 7.28
N THR A 122 -11.25 -10.15 8.40
CA THR A 122 -11.62 -9.54 9.67
C THR A 122 -10.97 -10.36 10.78
N GLU A 123 -10.14 -9.69 11.57
CA GLU A 123 -9.38 -10.30 12.65
C GLU A 123 -10.20 -10.40 13.96
N PRO A 124 -9.95 -11.41 14.82
CA PRO A 124 -8.97 -12.49 14.67
C PRO A 124 -9.47 -13.60 13.71
N ASN A 125 -8.60 -14.11 12.83
CA ASN A 125 -8.91 -15.25 11.95
C ASN A 125 -7.81 -16.34 11.92
N GLY A 126 -6.81 -16.27 12.79
CA GLY A 126 -5.66 -17.19 12.74
C GLY A 126 -5.82 -18.57 13.34
N ARG A 127 -7.03 -18.93 13.80
CA ARG A 127 -7.36 -20.28 14.26
C ARG A 127 -8.43 -20.89 13.36
N LEU A 128 -8.39 -22.21 13.19
CA LEU A 128 -9.41 -22.94 12.42
C LEU A 128 -10.86 -22.62 12.84
N ALA A 129 -11.10 -22.47 14.14
CA ALA A 129 -12.41 -22.13 14.69
C ALA A 129 -12.83 -20.66 14.42
N GLU A 130 -11.91 -19.82 13.98
CA GLU A 130 -12.10 -18.40 13.64
C GLU A 130 -12.06 -18.17 12.13
N ALA A 131 -11.91 -19.23 11.34
CA ALA A 131 -11.78 -19.13 9.89
C ALA A 131 -13.00 -18.44 9.27
N LEU A 132 -12.75 -17.46 8.41
CA LEU A 132 -13.79 -16.69 7.75
C LEU A 132 -14.36 -17.51 6.59
N ALA A 133 -15.69 -17.67 6.54
CA ALA A 133 -16.34 -18.31 5.41
C ALA A 133 -16.16 -17.46 4.15
N VAL A 134 -15.65 -18.06 3.08
CA VAL A 134 -15.60 -17.43 1.76
C VAL A 134 -17.02 -17.37 1.21
N ALA A 135 -17.48 -16.16 0.87
CA ALA A 135 -18.89 -15.90 0.57
C ALA A 135 -19.39 -16.52 -0.76
N SER A 136 -18.49 -16.94 -1.65
CA SER A 136 -18.78 -17.45 -2.99
C SER A 136 -17.85 -18.62 -3.34
N SER A 137 -18.29 -19.52 -4.22
CA SER A 137 -17.47 -20.61 -4.75
C SER A 137 -16.28 -20.13 -5.60
N ALA A 138 -16.33 -18.88 -6.05
CA ALA A 138 -15.22 -18.18 -6.69
C ALA A 138 -15.19 -16.75 -6.14
N ALA A 139 -14.10 -16.39 -5.49
CA ALA A 139 -13.89 -15.09 -4.85
C ALA A 139 -12.40 -14.76 -4.79
N THR A 140 -12.11 -13.46 -4.65
CA THR A 140 -10.80 -12.98 -4.22
C THR A 140 -10.92 -12.57 -2.75
N VAL A 141 -10.05 -13.10 -1.90
CA VAL A 141 -9.94 -12.66 -0.51
C VAL A 141 -8.72 -11.75 -0.37
N ASN A 142 -8.87 -10.67 0.39
CA ASN A 142 -7.80 -9.72 0.67
C ASN A 142 -7.40 -9.83 2.13
N GLY A 143 -6.09 -9.91 2.38
CA GLY A 143 -5.54 -9.91 3.73
C GLY A 143 -4.14 -9.33 3.83
N VAL A 144 -3.71 -9.09 5.06
CA VAL A 144 -2.38 -8.63 5.43
C VAL A 144 -1.93 -9.39 6.67
N LEU A 145 -0.94 -10.27 6.50
CA LEU A 145 -0.20 -10.85 7.64
C LEU A 145 0.51 -9.72 8.39
N GLU A 146 0.00 -9.34 9.57
CA GLU A 146 0.43 -8.12 10.28
C GLU A 146 1.80 -8.29 10.95
N LYS A 147 2.15 -9.52 11.30
CA LYS A 147 3.36 -9.85 12.06
C LYS A 147 3.97 -11.20 11.67
N ALA A 148 5.18 -11.45 12.14
CA ALA A 148 5.81 -12.76 11.96
C ALA A 148 4.99 -13.86 12.65
N GLY A 149 4.69 -14.94 11.92
CA GLY A 149 3.90 -16.06 12.42
C GLY A 149 2.40 -15.82 12.45
N ASP A 150 1.92 -14.74 11.82
CA ASP A 150 0.50 -14.55 11.57
C ASP A 150 -0.04 -15.58 10.57
N VAL A 151 -1.31 -15.93 10.72
CA VAL A 151 -1.99 -16.91 9.87
C VAL A 151 -3.37 -16.36 9.60
N ASP A 152 -3.80 -16.32 8.34
CA ASP A 152 -5.17 -15.94 7.98
C ASP A 152 -5.94 -17.17 7.53
N SER A 153 -6.92 -17.61 8.33
CA SER A 153 -7.71 -18.82 8.00
C SER A 153 -9.00 -18.47 7.26
N TRP A 154 -9.25 -19.17 6.16
CA TRP A 154 -10.47 -19.07 5.36
C TRP A 154 -11.13 -20.43 5.21
N ALA A 155 -12.46 -20.47 5.36
CA ALA A 155 -13.26 -21.67 5.23
C ALA A 155 -13.98 -21.71 3.88
N VAL A 156 -13.79 -22.81 3.15
CA VAL A 156 -14.48 -23.09 1.89
C VAL A 156 -15.30 -24.38 2.02
N SER A 157 -16.49 -24.39 1.44
CA SER A 157 -17.34 -25.58 1.36
C SER A 157 -17.17 -26.24 0.00
N LEU A 158 -16.87 -27.54 0.00
CA LEU A 158 -16.68 -28.33 -1.23
C LEU A 158 -17.64 -29.52 -1.25
N GLU A 159 -18.26 -29.76 -2.40
CA GLU A 159 -18.99 -30.99 -2.68
C GLU A 159 -18.02 -32.14 -3.00
N ALA A 160 -18.47 -33.38 -2.82
CA ALA A 160 -17.66 -34.56 -3.16
C ALA A 160 -17.23 -34.55 -4.63
N GLY A 161 -15.93 -34.71 -4.89
CA GLY A 161 -15.35 -34.61 -6.24
C GLY A 161 -15.11 -33.19 -6.75
N GLN A 162 -15.49 -32.15 -6.01
CA GLN A 162 -15.20 -30.76 -6.38
C GLN A 162 -13.72 -30.44 -6.15
N THR A 163 -13.13 -29.73 -7.11
CA THR A 163 -11.74 -29.25 -7.02
C THR A 163 -11.70 -27.80 -6.55
N LEU A 164 -10.99 -27.55 -5.46
CA LEU A 164 -10.51 -26.24 -5.05
C LEU A 164 -9.20 -25.92 -5.76
N VAL A 165 -9.11 -24.71 -6.30
CA VAL A 165 -7.85 -24.09 -6.72
C VAL A 165 -7.68 -22.82 -5.89
N ALA A 166 -6.67 -22.78 -5.05
CA ALA A 166 -6.33 -21.60 -4.26
C ALA A 166 -4.95 -21.11 -4.68
N SER A 167 -4.84 -19.83 -4.99
CA SER A 167 -3.60 -19.19 -5.44
C SER A 167 -3.41 -17.88 -4.68
N LEU A 168 -2.18 -17.66 -4.19
CA LEU A 168 -1.79 -16.44 -3.53
C LEU A 168 -1.13 -15.51 -4.54
N THR A 169 -1.48 -14.22 -4.53
CA THR A 169 -0.74 -13.18 -5.24
C THR A 169 -0.15 -12.23 -4.22
N ALA A 170 1.17 -12.29 -4.04
CA ALA A 170 1.87 -11.54 -3.00
C ALA A 170 3.24 -11.04 -3.48
N SER A 171 4.29 -11.85 -3.36
CA SER A 171 5.66 -11.46 -3.62
C SER A 171 5.89 -11.03 -5.07
N ARG A 172 5.36 -11.78 -6.04
CA ARG A 172 5.73 -11.65 -7.45
C ARG A 172 5.10 -10.41 -8.09
N ILE A 173 3.80 -10.24 -7.91
CA ILE A 173 3.06 -9.12 -8.52
C ILE A 173 2.99 -7.94 -7.56
N LEU A 174 2.62 -8.16 -6.29
CA LEU A 174 2.43 -7.06 -5.32
C LEU A 174 3.74 -6.58 -4.72
N GLY A 175 4.85 -7.32 -4.88
CA GLY A 175 6.12 -6.98 -4.25
C GLY A 175 6.08 -7.10 -2.74
N ALA A 176 5.15 -7.89 -2.20
CA ALA A 176 5.06 -8.11 -0.76
C ALA A 176 6.35 -8.79 -0.25
N PRO A 177 6.96 -8.32 0.85
CA PRO A 177 8.21 -8.88 1.37
C PRO A 177 7.93 -10.15 2.18
N MET A 178 7.31 -11.15 1.54
CA MET A 178 6.94 -12.42 2.16
C MET A 178 7.17 -13.58 1.19
N ASP A 179 7.32 -14.76 1.79
CA ASP A 179 7.35 -16.06 1.13
C ASP A 179 6.17 -16.85 1.71
N GLY A 180 5.15 -17.10 0.88
CA GLY A 180 3.84 -17.52 1.35
C GLY A 180 3.72 -19.04 1.41
N VAL A 181 2.92 -19.56 2.35
CA VAL A 181 2.54 -20.98 2.36
C VAL A 181 1.02 -21.07 2.33
N LEU A 182 0.48 -21.82 1.38
CA LEU A 182 -0.94 -22.20 1.36
C LEU A 182 -1.10 -23.62 1.86
N GLN A 183 -1.95 -23.79 2.87
CA GLN A 183 -2.35 -25.09 3.39
C GLN A 183 -3.86 -25.25 3.27
N VAL A 184 -4.28 -26.39 2.71
CA VAL A 184 -5.67 -26.86 2.81
C VAL A 184 -5.73 -27.81 3.98
N VAL A 185 -6.59 -27.51 4.95
CA VAL A 185 -6.81 -28.35 6.14
C VAL A 185 -8.23 -28.90 6.16
N ASP A 186 -8.40 -30.12 6.65
CA ASP A 186 -9.72 -30.70 6.91
C ASP A 186 -10.36 -30.11 8.17
N GLY A 187 -11.62 -30.49 8.46
CA GLY A 187 -12.33 -30.02 9.66
C GLY A 187 -11.74 -30.47 11.00
N ARG A 188 -10.69 -31.30 10.99
CA ARG A 188 -9.91 -31.71 12.17
C ARG A 188 -8.58 -30.97 12.28
N GLY A 189 -8.24 -30.12 11.32
CA GLY A 189 -6.96 -29.41 11.24
C GLY A 189 -5.84 -30.23 10.60
N THR A 190 -6.15 -31.35 9.94
CA THR A 190 -5.16 -32.15 9.21
C THR A 190 -4.86 -31.48 7.88
N VAL A 191 -3.58 -31.22 7.59
CA VAL A 191 -3.16 -30.71 6.27
C VAL A 191 -3.37 -31.81 5.21
N VAL A 192 -4.25 -31.55 4.25
CA VAL A 192 -4.59 -32.46 3.15
C VAL A 192 -3.95 -32.07 1.82
N ALA A 193 -3.50 -30.82 1.69
CA ALA A 193 -2.65 -30.34 0.61
C ALA A 193 -1.88 -29.11 1.09
N GLN A 194 -0.65 -28.91 0.61
CA GLN A 194 0.05 -27.65 0.80
C GLN A 194 0.93 -27.32 -0.41
N ASN A 195 1.23 -26.03 -0.56
CA ASN A 195 2.31 -25.56 -1.42
C ASN A 195 2.86 -24.24 -0.88
N ASP A 196 4.16 -24.05 -1.01
CA ASP A 196 4.92 -22.84 -0.68
C ASP A 196 5.46 -22.13 -1.94
N ASP A 197 5.71 -22.85 -3.03
CA ASP A 197 6.19 -22.28 -4.29
C ASP A 197 5.36 -22.74 -5.51
N ASP A 198 5.03 -21.81 -6.40
CA ASP A 198 4.52 -22.14 -7.75
C ASP A 198 5.13 -21.18 -8.78
N CYS A 199 4.49 -20.04 -9.01
CA CYS A 199 5.01 -18.98 -9.86
C CYS A 199 5.92 -18.06 -9.04
N SER A 200 7.19 -18.43 -8.86
CA SER A 200 8.10 -17.83 -7.86
C SER A 200 7.66 -18.21 -6.44
N MET A 201 7.76 -17.30 -5.46
CA MET A 201 7.43 -17.52 -4.04
C MET A 201 5.92 -17.38 -3.73
N ASP A 202 5.11 -17.33 -4.79
CA ASP A 202 3.66 -17.18 -4.68
C ASP A 202 3.03 -18.58 -4.88
N PRO A 203 2.50 -19.21 -3.81
CA PRO A 203 2.00 -20.59 -3.89
C PRO A 203 0.65 -20.70 -4.63
N LEU A 204 0.46 -21.87 -5.24
CA LEU A 204 -0.81 -22.36 -5.75
C LEU A 204 -1.02 -23.78 -5.25
N VAL A 205 -2.18 -24.05 -4.67
CA VAL A 205 -2.58 -25.38 -4.21
C VAL A 205 -3.88 -25.83 -4.88
N THR A 206 -3.91 -27.07 -5.31
CA THR A 206 -5.12 -27.71 -5.86
C THR A 206 -5.51 -28.89 -4.98
N TYR A 207 -6.78 -28.99 -4.63
CA TYR A 207 -7.30 -30.09 -3.81
C TYR A 207 -8.66 -30.55 -4.33
N THR A 208 -8.83 -31.84 -4.56
CA THR A 208 -10.13 -32.42 -4.93
C THR A 208 -10.74 -33.11 -3.73
N ALA A 209 -11.93 -32.67 -3.33
CA ALA A 209 -12.66 -33.27 -2.22
C ALA A 209 -12.90 -34.76 -2.51
N PRO A 210 -12.61 -35.67 -1.56
CA PRO A 210 -12.84 -37.09 -1.74
C PRO A 210 -14.29 -37.39 -2.15
N ALA A 211 -14.46 -38.39 -3.01
CA ALA A 211 -15.78 -38.99 -3.22
C ALA A 211 -16.28 -39.60 -1.89
N ALA A 212 -17.59 -39.50 -1.65
CA ALA A 212 -18.25 -40.13 -0.50
C ALA A 212 -18.17 -41.66 -0.56
#